data_AF-A9A8F3-F1
#
_entry.id   AF-A9A8F3-F1
#
_cell.length_a   1.000
_cell.length_b   1.000
_cell.length_c   1.000
_cell.angle_alpha   90.00
_cell.angle_beta   90.00
_cell.angle_gamma   90.00
#
_symmetry.space_group_name_H-M   'P 1'
#
loop_
_entity.id
_entity.type
_entity.pdbx_description
1 polymer ?
#
loop_
_entity_poly.entity_id
_entity_poly.type
_entity_poly.pdbx_seq_one_letter_code
_entity_poly.pdbx_strand_id
1 'polypeptide(L)' 'MEFKIGDDLHIKSGKWNHREMTIDRETNHYKEIITDKDTKEIIHFCEEHLSEHLNHGSAKYKSKTNVKKLD' A
#
# COMPACT_ATOMS: atom_id res chain seq x y z
N MET A 1 -3.61 8.70 13.81
CA MET A 1 -2.45 8.01 13.21
C MET A 1 -2.65 6.50 13.19
N GLU A 2 -2.30 5.82 12.09
CA GLU A 2 -2.40 4.36 11.91
C GLU A 2 -1.07 3.80 11.40
N PHE A 3 -0.63 2.67 11.97
CA PHE A 3 0.61 1.98 11.60
C PHE A 3 0.31 0.56 11.15
N LYS A 4 0.92 0.13 10.05
CA LYS A 4 0.93 -1.27 9.62
C LYS A 4 2.35 -1.72 9.41
N ILE A 5 2.74 -2.77 10.11
CA ILE A 5 4.06 -3.36 10.03
C ILE A 5 3.92 -4.87 9.87
N GLY A 6 4.76 -5.48 9.05
CA GLY A 6 4.78 -6.91 8.90
C GLY A 6 5.67 -7.40 7.76
N ASP A 7 5.90 -8.70 7.77
CA ASP A 7 6.61 -9.37 6.68
C ASP A 7 5.60 -9.85 5.62
N ASP A 8 5.92 -9.63 4.35
CA ASP A 8 5.08 -9.96 3.19
C ASP A 8 5.90 -10.76 2.17
N LEU A 9 5.36 -11.89 1.71
CA LEU A 9 6.00 -12.69 0.68
C LEU A 9 5.68 -12.09 -0.69
N HIS A 10 6.70 -11.54 -1.35
CA HIS A 10 6.56 -11.07 -2.72
C HIS A 10 6.50 -12.27 -3.68
N ILE A 11 5.27 -12.69 -4.00
CA ILE A 11 4.94 -13.91 -4.76
C ILE A 11 5.76 -14.04 -6.04
N LYS A 12 5.96 -12.94 -6.78
CA LYS A 12 6.66 -12.99 -8.07
C LYS A 12 8.15 -13.33 -7.94
N SER A 13 8.83 -12.86 -6.89
CA SER A 13 10.25 -13.15 -6.67
C SER A 13 10.51 -14.26 -5.65
N GLY A 14 9.49 -14.70 -4.91
CA GLY A 14 9.63 -15.67 -3.83
C GLY A 14 10.40 -15.13 -2.62
N LYS A 15 10.59 -13.82 -2.52
CA LYS A 15 11.37 -13.17 -1.46
C LYS A 15 10.48 -12.60 -0.38
N TRP A 16 10.94 -12.69 0.87
CA TRP A 16 10.29 -12.02 1.98
C TRP A 16 10.76 -10.58 2.09
N ASN A 17 9.79 -9.68 2.18
CA ASN A 17 10.02 -8.27 2.39
C ASN A 17 9.50 -7.87 3.76
N HIS A 18 10.16 -6.91 4.39
CA HIS A 18 9.62 -6.19 5.53
C HIS A 18 8.89 -4.95 5.01
N ARG A 19 7.66 -4.70 5.47
CA ARG A 19 6.86 -3.54 5.10
C ARG A 19 6.51 -2.73 6.33
N GLU A 20 6.72 -1.43 6.24
CA GLU A 20 6.32 -0.42 7.23
C GLU A 20 5.47 0.64 6.54
N MET A 21 4.27 0.87 7.04
CA MET A 21 3.35 1.86 6.50
C MET A 21 2.79 2.74 7.63
N THR A 22 2.84 4.04 7.44
CA THR A 22 2.27 5.06 8.32
C THR A 22 1.21 5.84 7.57
N ILE A 23 0.02 5.92 8.14
CA ILE A 23 -1.10 6.68 7.59
C ILE A 23 -1.54 7.69 8.65
N ASP A 24 -1.28 8.96 8.40
CA ASP A 24 -1.74 10.04 9.25
C ASP A 24 -2.83 10.87 8.57
N ARG A 25 -4.07 10.64 9.00
CA ARG A 25 -5.24 11.35 8.50
C ARG A 25 -5.38 12.76 9.09
N GLU A 26 -4.72 13.06 10.21
CA GLU A 26 -4.78 14.38 10.85
C GLU A 26 -3.84 15.36 10.13
N THR A 27 -2.67 14.90 9.71
CA THR A 27 -1.66 15.71 9.02
C THR A 27 -1.64 15.51 7.49
N ASN A 28 -2.58 14.73 6.95
CA ASN A 28 -2.68 14.39 5.53
C ASN A 28 -1.40 13.77 4.96
N HIS A 29 -0.79 12.83 5.70
CA HIS A 29 0.49 12.23 5.37
C HIS A 29 0.38 10.72 5.18
N TYR A 30 1.05 10.22 4.14
CA TYR A 30 1.22 8.80 3.85
C TYR A 30 2.69 8.47 3.67
N LYS A 31 3.13 7.37 4.26
CA LYS A 31 4.48 6.83 4.09
C LYS A 31 4.47 5.31 4.03
N GLU A 32 5.16 4.74 3.04
CA GLU A 32 5.40 3.31 2.92
C GLU A 32 6.89 3.06 2.63
N ILE A 33 7.46 2.10 3.36
CA ILE A 33 8.81 1.57 3.13
C ILE A 33 8.69 0.06 3.01
N ILE A 34 9.29 -0.49 1.94
CA ILE A 34 9.43 -1.92 1.73
C ILE A 34 10.91 -2.25 1.59
N THR A 35 11.39 -3.18 2.39
CA THR A 35 12.81 -3.56 2.48
C THR A 35 12.95 -5.06 2.22
N ASP A 36 13.96 -5.46 1.44
CA ASP A 36 14.34 -6.89 1.31
C ASP A 36 14.80 -7.39 2.69
N LYS A 37 14.21 -8.47 3.18
CA LYS A 37 14.49 -8.93 4.55
C LYS A 37 15.90 -9.48 4.70
N ASP A 38 16.49 -10.01 3.62
CA ASP A 38 17.82 -10.61 3.60
C ASP A 38 18.90 -9.56 3.37
N THR A 39 18.75 -8.71 2.35
CA THR A 39 19.78 -7.72 1.98
C THR A 39 19.67 -6.40 2.74
N LYS A 40 18.53 -6.14 3.38
CA LYS A 40 18.18 -4.86 4.02
C LYS A 40 18.13 -3.67 3.05
N GLU A 41 18.08 -3.93 1.75
CA GLU A 41 17.94 -2.89 0.74
C GLU A 41 16.49 -2.41 0.63
N ILE A 42 16.32 -1.10 0.45
CA ILE A 42 14.99 -0.52 0.21
C ILE A 42 14.56 -0.87 -1.21
N ILE A 43 13.50 -1.67 -1.31
CA ILE A 43 12.87 -2.06 -2.57
C ILE A 43 11.87 -0.99 -3.02
N HIS A 44 11.15 -0.40 -2.07
CA HIS A 44 10.16 0.63 -2.35
C HIS A 44 10.14 1.67 -1.24
N PHE A 45 10.03 2.93 -1.65
CA PHE A 45 9.83 4.06 -0.77
C PHE A 45 8.79 4.98 -1.40
N CYS A 46 7.75 5.30 -0.64
CA CYS A 46 6.73 6.26 -1.02
C CYS A 46 6.47 7.16 0.18
N GLU A 47 6.49 8.47 -0.05
CA GLU A 47 6.12 9.47 0.94
C GLU A 47 5.41 10.60 0.21
N GLU A 48 4.13 10.80 0.51
CA GLU A 48 3.27 11.75 -0.19
C GLU A 48 2.11 12.20 0.69
N HIS A 49 1.35 13.21 0.24
CA HIS A 49 0.13 13.56 0.93
C HIS A 49 -0.92 12.46 0.77
N LEU A 50 -1.65 12.17 1.83
CA LEU A 50 -2.69 11.13 1.80
C LEU A 50 -3.79 11.45 0.79
N SER A 51 -4.10 12.74 0.58
CA SER A 51 -5.03 13.22 -0.44
C SER A 51 -4.59 12.93 -1.88
N GLU A 52 -3.28 12.73 -2.10
CA GLU A 52 -2.68 12.43 -3.41
C GLU A 52 -2.49 10.92 -3.60
N HIS A 53 -2.44 10.15 -2.50
CA HIS A 53 -2.35 8.68 -2.49
C HIS A 53 -3.67 8.00 -2.93
N LEU A 54 -4.00 8.15 -4.22
CA LEU A 54 -5.23 7.65 -4.84
C LEU A 54 -4.92 6.53 -5.84
N ASN A 55 -5.89 5.63 -6.11
CA ASN A 55 -5.75 4.57 -7.12
C ASN A 55 -4.67 3.50 -6.82
N HIS A 56 -4.17 3.44 -5.59
CA HIS A 56 -3.21 2.43 -5.12
C HIS A 56 -3.90 1.36 -4.27
N GLY A 57 -3.64 0.07 -4.51
CA GLY A 57 -4.14 -1.03 -3.67
C GLY A 57 -5.62 -0.91 -3.30
N SER A 58 -5.90 -0.74 -2.01
CA SER A 58 -7.26 -0.55 -1.46
C SER A 58 -7.87 0.83 -1.71
N ALA A 59 -7.07 1.84 -2.08
CA ALA A 59 -7.50 3.17 -2.51
C ALA A 59 -7.95 3.20 -3.99
N LYS A 60 -7.98 2.06 -4.69
CA LYS A 60 -8.61 1.95 -6.01
C LYS A 60 -10.11 2.16 -5.90
N TYR A 61 -10.65 3.02 -6.74
CA TYR A 61 -12.10 3.16 -6.88
C TYR A 61 -12.71 1.81 -7.28
N LYS A 62 -13.75 1.39 -6.57
CA LYS A 62 -14.55 0.23 -7.01
C LYS A 62 -15.20 0.60 -8.34
N SER A 63 -14.96 -0.18 -9.39
CA SER A 63 -15.68 -0.01 -10.64
C SER A 63 -17.18 -0.15 -10.36
N LYS A 64 -17.97 0.81 -10.83
CA LYS A 64 -19.41 0.63 -10.93
C LYS A 64 -19.65 -0.42 -12.01
N THR A 65 -19.61 -1.70 -11.65
CA THR A 65 -20.15 -2.74 -12.53
C THR A 65 -21.62 -2.37 -12.72
N ASN A 66 -21.99 -1.94 -13.93
CA ASN A 66 -23.37 -1.75 -14.33
C ASN A 66 -24.07 -3.11 -14.17
N VAL A 67 -24.72 -3.32 -13.03
CA VAL A 67 -25.72 -4.37 -12.90
C VAL A 67 -26.85 -3.95 -13.83
N LYS A 68 -26.81 -4.43 -15.07
CA LYS A 68 -28.01 -4.52 -15.89
C LYS A 68 -29.01 -5.30 -15.03
N LYS A 69 -30.06 -4.64 -14.55
CA LYS A 69 -31.24 -5.33 -14.04
C LYS A 69 -31.70 -6.27 -15.16
N LEU A 70 -31.61 -7.56 -14.90
CA LEU A 70 -32.48 -8.52 -15.55
C LEU A 70 -33.78 -8.55 -14.73
N ASP A 71 -34.88 -8.79 -15.46
CA ASP A 71 -36.29 -8.84 -15.06
C ASP A 71 -37.06 -7.51 -15.21
#